data_AF-A0A9W4N1B6-F1
#
_entry.id   AF-A0A9W4N1B6-F1
#
_cell.length_a   1.000
_cell.length_b   1.000
_cell.length_c   1.000
_cell.angle_alpha   90.00
_cell.angle_beta   90.00
_cell.angle_gamma   90.00
#
_symmetry.space_group_name_H-M   'P 1'
#
loop_
_entity.id
_entity.type
_entity.pdbx_description
1 polymer ?
#
loop_
_entity_poly.entity_id
_entity_poly.type
_entity_poly.pdbx_seq_one_letter_code
_entity_poly.pdbx_strand_id
1 'polypeptide(L)'
;MPFESERAVKFLEQARKILEFQSTIDILKDPPSGYTMPPTDILGGIDTILDKAKSNGYSSQFEMDLEVSHLIKSAHDGHLSFQLCSQSIFTYHIDMPLVSVSTDGLALPLVYSLDDAKIQKNNPEAVSPLKTINGTDVATYLESYASDQNLQDRDAQYNRVFPAPARSVTNAPTSVNGIWASIGDWTDGAELSLEFANGTKTTTQKTATPSERFFSYKNGSHLYSIECLPRDLSTPLSGSSGAEQASSEIEGLPTTKWRNSANSIAGYYSDLTDLHDTAIMFLPTFSSSASEVATVAVDFLQNATAAGKKNVLIDLSANPGGYMSIGIDMSRIFFPNIAPYTATRYRAHDAAKYLTKAYSRDNQTDSSNVFAYKQMVHPDQKTDFGSWEELYGPHQILDSSASSLLANFNYTSTSSKVFPINGYGPVPLKPRKSLFPAENIAIITDGDCVSTCAFFVKLMKRQGVRTITFGGRPQKFPMQGVGGVKGGQSLGINYINGYIEQANGLVSKAASSKSPLLTTAEWKAFNESSPSTTASLEWSGNLNLRNEYDPEDDKTPLQFVYEAAECRLFYTVDNYLERETAWQAAAKAMFGGGQCVEGSMKGKGSLDA
;
A
#
# COMPACT_ATOMS: atom_id res chain seq x y z
N MET A 1 30.31 -2.15 6.69
CA MET A 1 29.93 -2.02 8.12
C MET A 1 30.24 -3.36 8.80
N PRO A 2 30.87 -3.38 9.99
CA PRO A 2 31.12 -4.62 10.71
C PRO A 2 29.80 -5.33 11.06
N PHE A 3 29.86 -6.64 11.28
CA PHE A 3 28.77 -7.44 11.83
C PHE A 3 29.04 -7.72 13.30
N GLU A 4 28.10 -7.37 14.19
CA GLU A 4 28.18 -7.66 15.62
C GLU A 4 27.12 -8.70 16.03
N SER A 5 27.51 -9.98 16.01
CA SER A 5 26.62 -11.13 16.24
C SER A 5 25.71 -10.99 17.47
N GLU A 6 26.24 -10.57 18.63
CA GLU A 6 25.44 -10.45 19.85
C GLU A 6 24.28 -9.44 19.71
N ARG A 7 24.52 -8.31 19.03
CA ARG A 7 23.48 -7.29 18.81
C ARG A 7 22.46 -7.74 17.76
N ALA A 8 22.94 -8.36 16.69
CA ALA A 8 22.11 -8.92 15.63
C ALA A 8 21.17 -9.99 16.19
N VAL A 9 21.68 -10.91 17.03
CA VAL A 9 20.87 -11.94 17.70
C VAL A 9 19.78 -11.30 18.57
N LYS A 10 20.13 -10.34 19.43
CA LYS A 10 19.14 -9.63 20.26
C LYS A 10 18.07 -8.93 19.43
N PHE A 11 18.46 -8.32 18.31
CA PHE A 11 17.54 -7.65 17.39
C PHE A 11 16.57 -8.67 16.77
N LEU A 12 17.10 -9.76 16.18
CA LEU A 12 16.33 -10.78 15.50
C LEU A 12 15.34 -11.49 16.44
N GLU A 13 15.72 -11.72 17.70
CA GLU A 13 14.81 -12.24 18.73
C GLU A 13 13.60 -11.32 18.97
N GLN A 14 13.80 -10.00 18.97
CA GLN A 14 12.69 -9.04 19.12
C GLN A 14 11.89 -8.87 17.82
N ALA A 15 12.57 -8.83 16.68
CA ALA A 15 11.95 -8.76 15.37
C ALA A 15 11.00 -9.95 15.15
N ARG A 16 11.41 -11.16 15.55
CA ARG A 16 10.56 -12.35 15.55
C ARG A 16 9.28 -12.17 16.37
N LYS A 17 9.38 -11.62 17.58
CA LYS A 17 8.20 -11.34 18.43
C LYS A 17 7.28 -10.28 17.83
N ILE A 18 7.85 -9.28 17.15
CA ILE A 18 7.08 -8.29 16.39
C ILE A 18 6.33 -8.95 15.23
N LEU A 19 6.96 -9.87 14.51
CA LEU A 19 6.34 -10.57 13.39
C LEU A 19 5.11 -11.42 13.80
N GLU A 20 5.00 -11.83 15.07
CA GLU A 20 3.79 -12.51 15.58
C GLU A 20 2.51 -11.65 15.45
N PHE A 21 2.64 -10.32 15.37
CA PHE A 21 1.52 -9.39 15.17
C PHE A 21 1.13 -9.21 13.70
N GLN A 22 1.92 -9.73 12.74
CA GLN A 22 1.57 -9.70 11.33
C GLN A 22 0.39 -10.66 11.08
N SER A 23 -0.74 -10.11 10.63
CA SER A 23 -2.01 -10.83 10.59
C SER A 23 -2.08 -11.97 9.58
N THR A 24 -1.22 -11.99 8.55
CA THR A 24 -1.22 -13.00 7.48
C THR A 24 -0.19 -14.12 7.63
N ILE A 25 0.63 -14.09 8.68
CA ILE A 25 1.87 -14.88 8.72
C ILE A 25 1.65 -16.40 8.62
N ASP A 26 0.60 -16.93 9.23
CA ASP A 26 0.31 -18.37 9.18
C ASP A 26 -0.22 -18.79 7.79
N ILE A 27 -1.04 -17.93 7.16
CA ILE A 27 -1.68 -18.21 5.87
C ILE A 27 -0.70 -18.07 4.70
N LEU A 28 0.31 -17.20 4.82
CA LEU A 28 1.35 -17.03 3.79
C LEU A 28 2.15 -18.32 3.52
N LYS A 29 2.22 -19.23 4.50
CA LYS A 29 2.96 -20.48 4.38
C LYS A 29 2.29 -21.48 3.44
N ASP A 30 0.96 -21.53 3.48
CA ASP A 30 0.12 -22.37 2.60
C ASP A 30 -1.11 -21.57 2.15
N PRO A 31 -0.94 -20.64 1.19
CA PRO A 31 -1.98 -19.70 0.82
C PRO A 31 -3.10 -20.39 0.02
N PRO A 32 -4.37 -19.90 0.13
CA PRO A 32 -5.51 -20.47 -0.58
C PRO A 32 -5.33 -20.54 -2.10
N SER A 33 -6.04 -21.50 -2.73
CA SER A 33 -6.05 -21.67 -4.18
C SER A 33 -6.56 -20.43 -4.90
N GLY A 34 -5.66 -19.67 -5.52
CA GLY A 34 -5.97 -18.40 -6.20
C GLY A 34 -5.03 -17.26 -5.81
N TYR A 35 -4.24 -17.40 -4.75
CA TYR A 35 -3.15 -16.47 -4.48
C TYR A 35 -2.07 -16.61 -5.57
N THR A 36 -1.66 -15.48 -6.13
CA THR A 36 -0.77 -15.43 -7.31
C THR A 36 0.71 -15.28 -6.95
N MET A 37 1.02 -15.06 -5.68
CA MET A 37 2.39 -14.90 -5.19
C MET A 37 2.91 -16.20 -4.57
N PRO A 38 4.24 -16.40 -4.52
CA PRO A 38 4.82 -17.58 -3.89
C PRO A 38 4.43 -17.70 -2.40
N PRO A 39 4.25 -18.92 -1.87
CA PRO A 39 4.15 -19.13 -0.44
C PRO A 39 5.46 -18.73 0.25
N THR A 40 5.37 -18.26 1.49
CA THR A 40 6.54 -17.89 2.31
C THR A 40 6.32 -18.23 3.79
N ASP A 41 7.37 -18.73 4.44
CA ASP A 41 7.40 -18.98 5.87
C ASP A 41 8.25 -17.91 6.56
N ILE A 42 7.61 -16.81 6.95
CA ILE A 42 8.31 -15.66 7.55
C ILE A 42 8.92 -16.00 8.91
N LEU A 43 8.23 -16.80 9.74
CA LEU A 43 8.75 -17.19 11.05
C LEU A 43 9.91 -18.19 10.90
N GLY A 44 9.79 -19.18 10.01
CA GLY A 44 10.89 -20.10 9.71
C GLY A 44 12.10 -19.39 9.08
N GLY A 45 11.86 -18.41 8.21
CA GLY A 45 12.90 -17.60 7.61
C GLY A 45 13.66 -16.75 8.63
N ILE A 46 12.96 -16.08 9.55
CA ILE A 46 13.63 -15.25 10.56
C ILE A 46 14.39 -16.11 11.58
N ASP A 47 13.88 -17.31 11.89
CA ASP A 47 14.58 -18.30 12.71
C ASP A 47 15.88 -18.78 12.02
N THR A 48 15.86 -18.96 10.70
CA THR A 48 17.05 -19.32 9.91
C THR A 48 18.12 -18.21 9.94
N ILE A 49 17.70 -16.95 9.75
CA ILE A 49 18.58 -15.76 9.82
C ILE A 49 19.17 -15.64 11.23
N LEU A 50 18.36 -15.85 12.27
CA LEU A 50 18.78 -15.86 13.67
C LEU A 50 19.86 -16.91 13.93
N ASP A 51 19.71 -18.13 13.42
CA ASP A 51 20.71 -19.18 13.62
C ASP A 51 22.02 -18.90 12.87
N LYS A 52 21.95 -18.34 11.66
CA LYS A 52 23.14 -17.85 10.93
C LYS A 52 23.83 -16.69 11.68
N ALA A 53 23.07 -15.81 12.31
CA ALA A 53 23.62 -14.74 13.14
C ALA A 53 24.31 -15.28 14.39
N LYS A 54 23.73 -16.28 15.08
CA LYS A 54 24.34 -16.95 16.25
C LYS A 54 25.66 -17.65 15.92
N SER A 55 25.78 -18.22 14.73
CA SER A 55 27.02 -18.84 14.26
C SER A 55 28.05 -17.85 13.72
N ASN A 56 27.79 -16.54 13.83
CA ASN A 56 28.61 -15.47 13.26
C ASN A 56 28.85 -15.64 11.74
N GLY A 57 27.80 -16.06 11.03
CA GLY A 57 27.87 -16.45 9.61
C GLY A 57 27.77 -15.32 8.59
N TYR A 58 27.69 -14.06 9.03
CA TYR A 58 27.58 -12.89 8.15
C TYR A 58 28.91 -12.15 8.03
N SER A 59 29.23 -11.70 6.81
CA SER A 59 30.44 -10.92 6.54
C SER A 59 30.31 -9.44 6.94
N SER A 60 29.07 -8.93 7.01
CA SER A 60 28.76 -7.53 7.31
C SER A 60 27.32 -7.36 7.81
N GLN A 61 27.04 -6.26 8.52
CA GLN A 61 25.66 -5.88 8.88
C GLN A 61 24.76 -5.77 7.65
N PHE A 62 25.29 -5.26 6.53
CA PHE A 62 24.54 -5.08 5.28
C PHE A 62 24.02 -6.41 4.71
N GLU A 63 24.83 -7.47 4.78
CA GLU A 63 24.42 -8.79 4.29
C GLU A 63 23.24 -9.35 5.10
N MET A 64 23.28 -9.21 6.43
CA MET A 64 22.19 -9.65 7.30
C MET A 64 20.93 -8.78 7.08
N ASP A 65 21.09 -7.46 7.01
CA ASP A 65 19.97 -6.56 6.75
C ASP A 65 19.31 -6.87 5.39
N LEU A 66 20.10 -7.16 4.35
CA LEU A 66 19.60 -7.56 3.03
C LEU A 66 18.79 -8.86 3.09
N GLU A 67 19.28 -9.87 3.80
CA GLU A 67 18.59 -11.14 3.97
C GLU A 67 17.25 -10.96 4.73
N VAL A 68 17.23 -10.13 5.78
CA VAL A 68 16.00 -9.77 6.50
C VAL A 68 15.02 -9.04 5.57
N SER A 69 15.48 -8.06 4.81
CA SER A 69 14.60 -7.29 3.91
C SER A 69 14.01 -8.15 2.80
N HIS A 70 14.77 -9.10 2.24
CA HIS A 70 14.23 -10.07 1.27
C HIS A 70 13.18 -10.98 1.89
N LEU A 71 13.41 -11.48 3.11
CA LEU A 71 12.42 -12.26 3.83
C LEU A 71 11.12 -11.46 4.04
N ILE A 72 11.22 -10.22 4.51
CA ILE A 72 10.05 -9.36 4.73
C ILE A 72 9.29 -9.08 3.42
N LYS A 73 10.00 -8.75 2.34
CA LYS A 73 9.38 -8.51 1.03
C LYS A 73 8.69 -9.74 0.44
N SER A 74 9.15 -10.95 0.76
CA SER A 74 8.53 -12.20 0.31
C SER A 74 7.09 -12.39 0.78
N ALA A 75 6.64 -11.66 1.81
CA ALA A 75 5.24 -11.63 2.24
C ALA A 75 4.32 -10.97 1.21
N HIS A 76 4.87 -10.20 0.27
CA HIS A 76 4.12 -9.40 -0.70
C HIS A 76 3.04 -8.54 -0.03
N ASP A 77 3.38 -7.94 1.10
CA ASP A 77 2.49 -7.11 1.91
C ASP A 77 3.08 -5.70 2.06
N GLY A 78 2.43 -4.71 1.45
CA GLY A 78 2.86 -3.32 1.50
C GLY A 78 2.82 -2.66 2.88
N HIS A 79 2.12 -3.24 3.86
CA HIS A 79 2.12 -2.79 5.25
C HIS A 79 3.25 -3.45 6.06
N LEU A 80 3.79 -4.59 5.63
CA LEU A 80 4.91 -5.25 6.31
C LEU A 80 6.23 -4.74 5.74
N SER A 81 6.92 -3.89 6.51
CA SER A 81 8.17 -3.26 6.07
C SER A 81 9.11 -3.05 7.24
N PHE A 82 10.36 -3.47 7.10
CA PHE A 82 11.44 -3.11 8.02
C PHE A 82 12.38 -2.14 7.31
N GLN A 83 12.71 -1.04 7.98
CA GLN A 83 13.75 -0.12 7.59
C GLN A 83 14.96 -0.35 8.49
N LEU A 84 15.97 -0.99 7.94
CA LEU A 84 17.18 -1.40 8.64
C LEU A 84 18.32 -0.39 8.43
N CYS A 85 19.18 -0.25 9.43
CA CYS A 85 20.17 0.81 9.49
C CYS A 85 21.11 0.87 8.27
N SER A 86 21.58 -0.26 7.74
CA SER A 86 22.53 -0.25 6.63
C SER A 86 21.92 0.06 5.27
N GLN A 87 20.60 -0.05 5.13
CA GLN A 87 19.88 0.13 3.87
C GLN A 87 19.35 1.55 3.65
N SER A 88 19.38 2.39 4.69
CA SER A 88 18.85 3.76 4.62
C SER A 88 19.92 4.81 4.25
N ILE A 89 21.14 4.36 3.97
CA ILE A 89 22.33 5.22 3.82
C ILE A 89 22.45 5.78 2.41
N PHE A 90 22.10 4.97 1.40
CA PHE A 90 22.21 5.31 -0.01
C PHE A 90 20.88 5.13 -0.71
N THR A 91 20.59 6.02 -1.64
CA THR A 91 19.59 5.82 -2.69
C THR A 91 20.31 5.53 -4.00
N TYR A 92 19.80 4.58 -4.77
CA TYR A 92 20.42 4.15 -6.02
C TYR A 92 19.58 4.59 -7.22
N HIS A 93 20.21 5.07 -8.28
CA HIS A 93 19.50 5.62 -9.43
C HIS A 93 20.11 5.18 -10.77
N ILE A 94 19.23 5.00 -11.76
CA ILE A 94 19.58 4.88 -13.19
C ILE A 94 19.03 6.11 -13.89
N ASP A 95 19.90 6.90 -14.50
CA ASP A 95 19.53 8.10 -15.26
C ASP A 95 19.04 7.74 -16.68
N MET A 96 18.04 6.86 -16.75
CA MET A 96 17.39 6.43 -17.98
C MET A 96 16.06 5.74 -17.63
N PRO A 97 14.99 6.48 -17.26
CA PRO A 97 13.67 5.89 -17.02
C PRO A 97 13.19 5.11 -18.24
N LEU A 98 12.50 4.00 -18.02
CA LEU A 98 11.89 3.18 -19.09
C LEU A 98 10.39 3.41 -19.13
N VAL A 99 9.76 3.08 -20.25
CA VAL A 99 8.29 3.04 -20.42
C VAL A 99 7.88 1.77 -21.18
N SER A 100 6.66 1.27 -20.92
CA SER A 100 6.09 0.11 -21.63
C SER A 100 4.93 0.58 -22.51
N VAL A 101 5.18 0.64 -23.82
CA VAL A 101 4.35 1.37 -24.78
C VAL A 101 3.70 0.42 -25.77
N SER A 102 2.38 0.47 -25.85
CA SER A 102 1.57 -0.13 -26.90
C SER A 102 1.31 0.88 -28.03
N THR A 103 1.18 0.37 -29.25
CA THR A 103 0.89 1.20 -30.43
C THR A 103 -0.53 1.76 -30.43
N ASP A 104 -1.49 1.07 -29.81
CA ASP A 104 -2.92 1.39 -29.86
C ASP A 104 -3.65 1.16 -28.51
N GLY A 105 -2.92 0.74 -27.48
CA GLY A 105 -3.47 0.39 -26.17
C GLY A 105 -4.03 -1.04 -26.10
N LEU A 106 -3.96 -1.81 -27.19
CA LEU A 106 -4.47 -3.18 -27.31
C LEU A 106 -3.36 -4.18 -27.67
N ALA A 107 -2.43 -3.78 -28.53
CA ALA A 107 -1.25 -4.55 -28.90
C ALA A 107 -0.31 -4.71 -27.72
N LEU A 108 0.43 -5.83 -27.69
CA LEU A 108 1.43 -6.06 -26.65
C LEU A 108 2.47 -4.92 -26.64
N PRO A 109 2.77 -4.34 -25.47
CA PRO A 109 3.66 -3.21 -25.39
C PRO A 109 5.12 -3.64 -25.58
N LEU A 110 5.92 -2.72 -26.12
CA LEU A 110 7.38 -2.80 -26.19
C LEU A 110 8.00 -1.81 -25.21
N VAL A 111 9.23 -2.07 -24.77
CA VAL A 111 9.92 -1.23 -23.79
C VAL A 111 10.82 -0.24 -24.50
N TYR A 112 10.73 1.04 -24.12
CA TYR A 112 11.57 2.13 -24.63
C TYR A 112 12.17 2.90 -23.45
N SER A 113 13.23 3.69 -23.69
CA SER A 113 13.55 4.77 -22.75
C SER A 113 12.46 5.84 -22.81
N LEU A 114 12.26 6.56 -21.71
CA LEU A 114 11.29 7.66 -21.66
C LEU A 114 11.63 8.76 -22.67
N ASP A 115 12.92 9.01 -22.92
CA ASP A 115 13.36 10.00 -23.90
C ASP A 115 13.12 9.53 -25.34
N ASP A 116 13.33 8.24 -25.62
CA ASP A 116 12.94 7.66 -26.92
C ASP A 116 11.43 7.75 -27.13
N ALA A 117 10.61 7.51 -26.09
CA ALA A 117 9.16 7.63 -26.21
C ALA A 117 8.71 9.08 -26.52
N LYS A 118 9.39 10.10 -25.97
CA LYS A 118 9.14 11.50 -26.33
C LYS A 118 9.46 11.78 -27.81
N ILE A 119 10.52 11.18 -28.34
CA ILE A 119 10.89 11.28 -29.77
C ILE A 119 9.88 10.51 -30.64
N GLN A 120 9.45 9.32 -30.17
CA GLN A 120 8.53 8.43 -30.88
C GLN A 120 7.23 9.13 -31.27
N LYS A 121 6.71 10.04 -30.42
CA LYS A 121 5.50 10.81 -30.69
C LYS A 121 5.55 11.56 -32.04
N ASN A 122 6.72 12.09 -32.40
CA ASN A 122 6.89 12.92 -33.59
C ASN A 122 7.65 12.20 -34.72
N ASN A 123 8.50 11.23 -34.38
CA ASN A 123 9.31 10.49 -35.35
C ASN A 123 9.51 9.02 -34.91
N PRO A 124 8.51 8.15 -35.10
CA PRO A 124 8.56 6.76 -34.67
C PRO A 124 9.72 5.96 -35.26
N GLU A 125 10.19 6.29 -36.47
CA GLU A 125 11.27 5.59 -37.16
C GLU A 125 12.67 5.93 -36.59
N ALA A 126 12.78 7.00 -35.80
CA ALA A 126 14.06 7.43 -35.22
C ALA A 126 14.44 6.66 -33.95
N VAL A 127 13.54 5.85 -33.40
CA VAL A 127 13.76 5.13 -32.14
C VAL A 127 13.57 3.63 -32.31
N SER A 128 14.23 2.86 -31.45
CA SER A 128 14.12 1.41 -31.42
C SER A 128 13.75 0.97 -30.01
N PRO A 129 12.87 -0.03 -29.83
CA PRO A 129 12.62 -0.59 -28.52
C PRO A 129 13.87 -1.30 -27.98
N LEU A 130 13.96 -1.36 -26.66
CA LEU A 130 14.93 -2.15 -25.94
C LEU A 130 14.60 -3.64 -26.17
N LYS A 131 15.64 -4.44 -26.40
CA LYS A 131 15.52 -5.88 -26.69
C LYS A 131 16.06 -6.72 -25.53
N THR A 132 17.23 -6.37 -24.99
CA THR A 132 17.80 -7.09 -23.85
C THR A 132 18.44 -6.17 -22.82
N ILE A 133 18.39 -6.57 -21.55
CA ILE A 133 19.17 -6.01 -20.44
C ILE A 133 20.11 -7.13 -19.95
N ASN A 134 21.42 -6.87 -19.90
CA ASN A 134 22.45 -7.85 -19.55
C ASN A 134 22.33 -9.17 -20.34
N GLY A 135 21.96 -9.08 -21.62
CA GLY A 135 21.76 -10.24 -22.49
C GLY A 135 20.47 -11.05 -22.25
N THR A 136 19.66 -10.66 -21.26
CA THR A 136 18.33 -11.25 -21.00
C THR A 136 17.25 -10.46 -21.72
N ASP A 137 16.27 -11.14 -22.31
CA ASP A 137 15.08 -10.50 -22.89
C ASP A 137 14.49 -9.44 -21.94
N VAL A 138 14.18 -8.26 -22.47
CA VAL A 138 13.81 -7.10 -21.65
C VAL A 138 12.56 -7.36 -20.79
N ALA A 139 11.54 -8.03 -21.34
CA ALA A 139 10.31 -8.30 -20.60
C ALA A 139 10.57 -9.29 -19.45
N THR A 140 11.35 -10.33 -19.74
CA THR A 140 11.77 -11.34 -18.75
C THR A 140 12.61 -10.72 -17.63
N TYR A 141 13.58 -9.86 -17.98
CA TYR A 141 14.42 -9.18 -17.01
C TYR A 141 13.58 -8.27 -16.09
N LEU A 142 12.70 -7.45 -16.68
CA LEU A 142 11.88 -6.51 -15.91
C LEU A 142 10.81 -7.20 -15.06
N GLU A 143 10.26 -8.35 -15.49
CA GLU A 143 9.36 -9.16 -14.64
C GLU A 143 10.10 -9.71 -13.43
N SER A 144 11.32 -10.25 -13.61
CA SER A 144 12.15 -10.72 -12.50
C SER A 144 12.50 -9.57 -11.56
N TYR A 145 12.93 -8.44 -12.10
CA TYR A 145 13.26 -7.24 -11.34
C TYR A 145 12.07 -6.69 -10.54
N ALA A 146 10.87 -6.72 -11.12
CA ALA A 146 9.66 -6.28 -10.45
C ALA A 146 9.21 -7.23 -9.32
N SER A 147 9.59 -8.50 -9.37
CA SER A 147 9.08 -9.52 -8.46
C SER A 147 9.49 -9.33 -6.99
N ASP A 148 10.58 -8.61 -6.73
CA ASP A 148 11.07 -8.29 -5.38
C ASP A 148 10.26 -7.20 -4.66
N GLN A 149 9.16 -6.73 -5.25
CA GLN A 149 8.28 -5.73 -4.66
C GLN A 149 7.21 -6.33 -3.73
N ASN A 150 6.72 -5.49 -2.82
CA ASN A 150 5.72 -5.85 -1.81
C ASN A 150 4.24 -5.69 -2.25
N LEU A 151 3.97 -5.88 -3.55
CA LEU A 151 2.60 -5.94 -4.09
C LEU A 151 2.14 -7.38 -4.28
N GLN A 152 0.83 -7.59 -4.23
CA GLN A 152 0.14 -8.89 -4.27
C GLN A 152 -0.24 -9.31 -5.71
N ASP A 153 0.18 -8.54 -6.71
CA ASP A 153 -0.13 -8.77 -8.12
C ASP A 153 1.08 -8.47 -9.00
N ARG A 154 1.45 -9.42 -9.86
CA ARG A 154 2.65 -9.30 -10.71
C ARG A 154 2.52 -8.23 -11.79
N ASP A 155 1.31 -7.96 -12.26
CA ASP A 155 1.08 -6.93 -13.27
C ASP A 155 1.16 -5.53 -12.63
N ALA A 156 0.70 -5.37 -11.39
CA ALA A 156 0.91 -4.17 -10.59
C ALA A 156 2.40 -3.96 -10.22
N GLN A 157 3.12 -5.03 -9.84
CA GLN A 157 4.57 -4.99 -9.62
C GLN A 157 5.29 -4.50 -10.89
N TYR A 158 4.92 -5.05 -12.05
CA TYR A 158 5.49 -4.66 -13.34
C TYR A 158 5.21 -3.18 -13.65
N ASN A 159 4.01 -2.67 -13.37
CA ASN A 159 3.69 -1.26 -13.55
C ASN A 159 4.53 -0.31 -12.69
N ARG A 160 4.92 -0.72 -11.48
CA ARG A 160 5.81 0.07 -10.62
C ARG A 160 7.20 0.29 -11.19
N VAL A 161 7.63 -0.52 -12.16
CA VAL A 161 8.90 -0.33 -12.89
C VAL A 161 8.92 0.99 -13.63
N PHE A 162 7.78 1.41 -14.18
CA PHE A 162 7.66 2.54 -15.10
C PHE A 162 7.16 3.82 -14.41
N PRO A 163 7.33 5.00 -15.05
CA PRO A 163 6.83 6.26 -14.57
C PRO A 163 5.32 6.30 -14.36
N ALA A 164 4.90 7.03 -13.33
CA ALA A 164 3.49 7.34 -13.09
C ALA A 164 3.40 8.79 -12.56
N PRO A 165 2.89 9.75 -13.36
CA PRO A 165 2.81 11.16 -12.97
C PRO A 165 2.09 11.40 -11.64
N ALA A 166 1.11 10.55 -11.32
CA ALA A 166 0.36 10.60 -10.07
C ALA A 166 1.25 10.56 -8.82
N ARG A 167 2.38 9.86 -8.87
CA ARG A 167 3.31 9.71 -7.73
C ARG A 167 3.88 11.04 -7.24
N SER A 168 3.94 12.06 -8.10
CA SER A 168 4.43 13.41 -7.76
C SER A 168 3.70 14.07 -6.57
N VAL A 169 2.49 13.61 -6.23
CA VAL A 169 1.67 14.15 -5.13
C VAL A 169 1.22 13.10 -4.12
N THR A 170 1.79 11.90 -4.17
CA THR A 170 1.43 10.80 -3.26
C THR A 170 2.21 10.82 -1.95
N ASN A 171 3.39 11.46 -1.93
CA ASN A 171 4.42 11.31 -0.91
C ASN A 171 4.85 9.85 -0.67
N ALA A 172 4.61 8.97 -1.65
CA ALA A 172 5.06 7.58 -1.59
C ALA A 172 6.58 7.50 -1.84
N PRO A 173 7.27 6.48 -1.29
CA PRO A 173 8.71 6.29 -1.52
C PRO A 173 9.06 5.93 -2.97
N THR A 174 8.09 5.47 -3.77
CA THR A 174 8.31 5.15 -5.17
C THR A 174 8.43 6.43 -6.01
N SER A 175 9.57 6.56 -6.71
CA SER A 175 9.83 7.69 -7.60
C SER A 175 8.77 7.85 -8.68
N VAL A 176 8.53 9.10 -9.09
CA VAL A 176 7.68 9.44 -10.26
C VAL A 176 8.14 8.75 -11.53
N ASN A 177 9.43 8.43 -11.64
CA ASN A 177 10.03 7.74 -12.79
C ASN A 177 10.00 6.20 -12.67
N GLY A 178 9.35 5.66 -11.65
CA GLY A 178 9.27 4.22 -11.38
C GLY A 178 10.51 3.67 -10.67
N ILE A 179 10.41 2.42 -10.22
CA ILE A 179 11.49 1.78 -9.44
C ILE A 179 12.72 1.47 -10.29
N TRP A 180 12.60 1.37 -11.62
CA TRP A 180 13.76 1.20 -12.49
C TRP A 180 14.73 2.37 -12.37
N ALA A 181 14.20 3.60 -12.35
CA ALA A 181 15.02 4.80 -12.23
C ALA A 181 15.54 5.02 -10.79
N SER A 182 14.91 4.39 -9.79
CA SER A 182 15.28 4.49 -8.38
C SER A 182 15.34 3.10 -7.74
N ILE A 183 16.49 2.45 -7.89
CA ILE A 183 16.72 1.04 -7.59
C ILE A 183 16.81 0.82 -6.08
N GLY A 184 16.27 -0.31 -5.60
CA GLY A 184 16.34 -0.72 -4.20
C GLY A 184 17.57 -1.55 -3.82
N ASP A 185 18.38 -2.00 -4.77
CA ASP A 185 19.58 -2.81 -4.51
C ASP A 185 20.73 -2.53 -5.49
N TRP A 186 21.92 -3.02 -5.12
CA TRP A 186 23.17 -2.86 -5.87
C TRP A 186 23.84 -4.21 -6.21
N THR A 187 23.14 -5.32 -6.00
CA THR A 187 23.73 -6.67 -6.01
C THR A 187 24.30 -7.08 -7.37
N ASP A 188 23.71 -6.61 -8.47
CA ASP A 188 24.16 -6.92 -9.84
C ASP A 188 25.33 -6.05 -10.34
N GLY A 189 25.94 -5.24 -9.46
CA GLY A 189 27.04 -4.34 -9.82
C GLY A 189 26.57 -3.02 -10.45
N ALA A 190 27.54 -2.18 -10.81
CA ALA A 190 27.33 -0.76 -11.14
C ALA A 190 26.94 -0.50 -12.61
N GLU A 191 27.09 -1.46 -13.51
CA GLU A 191 26.87 -1.26 -14.95
C GLU A 191 25.80 -2.23 -15.49
N LEU A 192 24.96 -1.74 -16.39
CA LEU A 192 23.98 -2.53 -17.13
C LEU A 192 24.23 -2.40 -18.63
N SER A 193 24.26 -3.53 -19.33
CA SER A 193 24.36 -3.57 -20.79
C SER A 193 22.97 -3.61 -21.43
N LEU A 194 22.75 -2.75 -22.41
CA LEU A 194 21.48 -2.57 -23.10
C LEU A 194 21.66 -2.86 -24.60
N GLU A 195 20.82 -3.70 -25.18
CA GLU A 195 20.76 -3.95 -26.64
C GLU A 195 19.37 -3.57 -27.15
N PHE A 196 19.31 -2.80 -28.24
CA PHE A 196 18.07 -2.38 -28.89
C PHE A 196 17.74 -3.28 -30.08
N ALA A 197 16.46 -3.29 -30.50
CA ALA A 197 16.01 -4.11 -31.62
C ALA A 197 16.69 -3.81 -32.97
N ASN A 198 17.19 -2.59 -33.18
CA ASN A 198 17.99 -2.23 -34.35
C ASN A 198 19.46 -2.71 -34.29
N GLY A 199 19.86 -3.41 -33.21
CA GLY A 199 21.20 -3.97 -33.00
C GLY A 199 22.20 -3.03 -32.34
N THR A 200 21.84 -1.78 -32.03
CA THR A 200 22.73 -0.89 -31.26
C THR A 200 22.84 -1.36 -29.82
N LYS A 201 23.99 -1.07 -29.20
CA LYS A 201 24.28 -1.40 -27.81
C LYS A 201 24.77 -0.17 -27.08
N THR A 202 24.38 -0.04 -25.82
CA THR A 202 24.90 0.98 -24.91
C THR A 202 25.06 0.39 -23.51
N THR A 203 25.71 1.12 -22.63
CA THR A 203 25.76 0.81 -21.19
C THR A 203 25.16 1.96 -20.41
N THR A 204 24.49 1.63 -19.30
CA THR A 204 24.04 2.63 -18.32
C THR A 204 24.64 2.31 -16.95
N GLN A 205 24.92 3.35 -16.18
CA GLN A 205 25.52 3.22 -14.85
C GLN A 205 24.44 3.37 -13.79
N LYS A 206 24.48 2.50 -12.79
CA LYS A 206 23.82 2.72 -11.51
C LYS A 206 24.67 3.71 -10.73
N THR A 207 24.04 4.67 -10.07
CA THR A 207 24.71 5.65 -9.22
C THR A 207 24.19 5.52 -7.79
N ALA A 208 25.08 5.61 -6.80
CA ALA A 208 24.72 5.61 -5.40
C ALA A 208 24.85 7.03 -4.85
N THR A 209 23.76 7.57 -4.29
CA THR A 209 23.73 8.90 -3.67
C THR A 209 23.46 8.76 -2.18
N PRO A 210 24.34 9.26 -1.31
CA PRO A 210 24.12 9.20 0.13
C PRO A 210 22.92 10.05 0.53
N SER A 211 22.15 9.57 1.51
CA SER A 211 21.00 10.29 2.08
C SER A 211 21.42 11.60 2.76
N GLU A 212 22.67 11.66 3.25
CA GLU A 212 23.24 12.85 3.87
C GLU A 212 23.99 13.73 2.88
N ARG A 213 23.79 15.05 2.98
CA ARG A 213 24.49 16.05 2.16
C ARG A 213 26.01 15.98 2.30
N PHE A 214 26.52 15.62 3.49
CA PHE A 214 27.95 15.55 3.79
C PHE A 214 28.35 14.16 4.26
N PHE A 215 28.47 13.23 3.32
CA PHE A 215 28.90 11.86 3.62
C PHE A 215 30.41 11.82 3.94
N SER A 216 30.75 11.99 5.22
CA SER A 216 32.13 12.21 5.71
C SER A 216 32.60 11.16 6.71
N TYR A 217 32.32 9.89 6.40
CA TYR A 217 32.68 8.75 7.25
C TYR A 217 34.10 8.23 6.94
N LYS A 218 34.90 8.03 7.99
CA LYS A 218 36.29 7.56 7.86
C LYS A 218 36.40 6.11 7.35
N ASN A 219 35.45 5.26 7.73
CA ASN A 219 35.39 3.85 7.36
C ASN A 219 34.02 3.26 7.73
N GLY A 220 33.78 2.01 7.36
CA GLY A 220 32.52 1.31 7.63
C GLY A 220 32.22 1.06 9.11
N SER A 221 33.21 1.07 10.00
CA SER A 221 32.99 0.94 11.46
C SER A 221 32.48 2.23 12.06
N HIS A 222 33.02 3.38 11.62
CA HIS A 222 32.49 4.69 12.01
C HIS A 222 31.04 4.86 11.53
N LEU A 223 30.77 4.51 10.26
CA LEU A 223 29.42 4.54 9.71
C LEU A 223 28.45 3.65 10.52
N TYR A 224 28.84 2.41 10.85
CA TYR A 224 28.03 1.52 11.68
C TYR A 224 27.75 2.07 13.08
N SER A 225 28.74 2.67 13.74
CA SER A 225 28.55 3.23 15.08
C SER A 225 27.55 4.40 15.12
N ILE A 226 27.36 5.07 13.99
CA ILE A 226 26.44 6.19 13.84
C ILE A 226 25.08 5.65 13.40
N GLU A 227 25.02 4.92 12.29
CA GLU A 227 23.74 4.52 11.67
C GLU A 227 23.05 3.34 12.34
N CYS A 228 23.79 2.40 12.94
CA CYS A 228 23.22 1.14 13.43
C CYS A 228 23.14 1.03 14.95
N LEU A 229 23.87 1.84 15.72
CA LEU A 229 23.85 1.71 17.17
C LEU A 229 22.82 2.67 17.78
N PRO A 230 21.92 2.16 18.65
CA PRO A 230 20.96 2.98 19.37
C PRO A 230 21.64 4.11 20.12
N ARG A 231 21.19 5.34 19.93
CA ARG A 231 21.69 6.51 20.68
C ARG A 231 20.63 7.01 21.66
N ASP A 232 21.07 7.38 22.87
CA ASP A 232 20.27 8.20 23.80
C ASP A 232 20.17 9.63 23.23
N LEU A 233 19.42 9.79 22.13
CA LEU A 233 19.07 11.09 21.59
C LEU A 233 17.57 11.28 21.79
N SER A 234 17.25 12.44 22.37
CA SER A 234 15.91 12.94 22.66
C SER A 234 14.99 12.68 21.47
N THR A 235 13.83 12.06 21.76
CA THR A 235 12.58 12.03 20.98
C THR A 235 12.74 12.19 19.46
N PRO A 236 12.33 11.20 18.65
CA PRO A 236 12.21 11.38 17.21
C PRO A 236 11.48 12.69 16.95
N LEU A 237 12.05 13.55 16.10
CA LEU A 237 11.26 14.60 15.47
C LEU A 237 10.11 13.88 14.78
N SER A 238 8.90 14.01 15.34
CA SER A 238 7.68 13.65 14.64
C SER A 238 7.77 14.35 13.29
N GLY A 239 8.03 13.57 12.23
CA GLY A 239 7.79 14.02 10.88
C GLY A 239 6.34 14.45 10.85
N SER A 240 6.12 15.75 10.75
CA SER A 240 4.80 16.32 10.53
C SER A 240 4.23 15.64 9.29
N SER A 241 3.26 14.75 9.47
CA SER A 241 2.39 14.26 8.40
C SER A 241 1.34 15.32 8.01
N GLY A 242 1.71 16.59 8.10
CA GLY A 242 1.01 17.66 7.42
C GLY A 242 1.18 17.44 5.93
N ALA A 243 0.07 17.36 5.20
CA ALA A 243 0.12 17.44 3.75
C ALA A 243 0.84 18.76 3.39
N GLU A 244 2.02 18.67 2.80
CA GLU A 244 2.73 19.84 2.30
C GLU A 244 1.82 20.56 1.29
N GLN A 245 1.72 21.88 1.41
CA GLN A 245 1.01 22.70 0.45
C GLN A 245 1.71 22.57 -0.91
N ALA A 246 0.97 22.12 -1.93
CA ALA A 246 1.51 22.04 -3.27
C ALA A 246 1.76 23.47 -3.81
N SER A 247 2.98 23.74 -4.27
CA SER A 247 3.40 25.07 -4.72
C SER A 247 2.96 25.41 -6.15
N SER A 248 2.48 24.44 -6.94
CA SER A 248 2.14 24.64 -8.36
C SER A 248 1.08 23.66 -8.89
N GLU A 249 0.70 23.85 -10.16
CA GLU A 249 0.03 22.84 -10.98
C GLU A 249 0.94 21.62 -11.19
N ILE A 250 0.34 20.46 -11.44
CA ILE A 250 1.06 19.20 -11.73
C ILE A 250 1.30 19.14 -13.24
N GLU A 251 2.56 18.95 -13.65
CA GLU A 251 2.92 18.78 -15.06
C GLU A 251 2.15 17.62 -15.71
N GLY A 252 1.63 17.84 -16.92
CA GLY A 252 0.86 16.85 -17.67
C GLY A 252 -0.61 16.68 -17.26
N LEU A 253 -1.08 17.42 -16.25
CA LEU A 253 -2.50 17.53 -15.91
C LEU A 253 -3.10 18.86 -16.40
N PRO A 254 -4.39 18.88 -16.82
CA PRO A 254 -5.08 20.13 -17.13
C PRO A 254 -5.17 21.06 -15.92
N THR A 255 -5.50 22.33 -16.15
CA THR A 255 -5.74 23.28 -15.07
C THR A 255 -7.14 23.08 -14.48
N THR A 256 -7.31 23.32 -13.18
CA THR A 256 -8.63 23.21 -12.54
C THR A 256 -8.77 24.09 -11.29
N LYS A 257 -10.02 24.51 -11.02
CA LYS A 257 -10.42 25.16 -9.77
C LYS A 257 -10.84 24.16 -8.68
N TRP A 258 -11.22 22.93 -9.05
CA TRP A 258 -11.61 21.90 -8.10
C TRP A 258 -10.37 21.12 -7.69
N ARG A 259 -9.60 21.65 -6.74
CA ARG A 259 -8.46 20.95 -6.16
C ARG A 259 -8.27 21.38 -4.72
N ASN A 260 -7.72 20.50 -3.90
CA ASN A 260 -7.33 20.88 -2.55
C ASN A 260 -5.89 21.39 -2.48
N SER A 261 -5.49 21.87 -1.30
CA SER A 261 -4.19 22.51 -1.08
C SER A 261 -2.98 21.62 -1.36
N ALA A 262 -3.14 20.29 -1.29
CA ALA A 262 -2.09 19.31 -1.52
C ALA A 262 -2.14 18.65 -2.91
N ASN A 263 -3.05 19.07 -3.80
CA ASN A 263 -3.35 18.38 -5.07
C ASN A 263 -3.67 16.87 -4.94
N SER A 264 -4.01 16.42 -3.74
CA SER A 264 -4.37 15.03 -3.43
C SER A 264 -5.78 14.64 -3.89
N ILE A 265 -6.61 15.60 -4.25
CA ILE A 265 -7.85 15.41 -5.01
C ILE A 265 -8.00 16.55 -6.01
N ALA A 266 -8.44 16.24 -7.21
CA ALA A 266 -8.80 17.24 -8.20
C ALA A 266 -9.97 16.78 -9.10
N GLY A 267 -10.77 17.72 -9.59
CA GLY A 267 -11.85 17.47 -10.55
C GLY A 267 -11.57 18.16 -11.87
N TYR A 268 -11.81 17.49 -13.00
CA TYR A 268 -11.56 18.02 -14.34
C TYR A 268 -12.76 17.83 -15.26
N TYR A 269 -12.93 18.81 -16.14
CA TYR A 269 -13.66 18.65 -17.39
C TYR A 269 -12.65 18.73 -18.54
N SER A 270 -13.00 18.06 -19.62
CA SER A 270 -12.17 17.97 -20.82
C SER A 270 -12.96 18.43 -22.04
N ASP A 271 -12.25 19.06 -22.97
CA ASP A 271 -12.76 19.43 -24.29
C ASP A 271 -12.54 18.31 -25.34
N LEU A 272 -11.91 17.20 -24.96
CA LEU A 272 -11.77 16.03 -25.83
C LEU A 272 -13.14 15.37 -26.05
N THR A 273 -13.44 15.00 -27.30
CA THR A 273 -14.75 14.52 -27.73
C THR A 273 -15.29 13.37 -26.87
N ASP A 274 -14.48 12.36 -26.55
CA ASP A 274 -14.91 11.18 -25.75
C ASP A 274 -15.05 11.48 -24.24
N LEU A 275 -14.68 12.70 -23.80
CA LEU A 275 -14.78 13.15 -22.41
C LEU A 275 -15.81 14.27 -22.19
N HIS A 276 -16.48 14.76 -23.23
CA HIS A 276 -17.50 15.82 -23.10
C HIS A 276 -18.61 15.46 -22.11
N ASP A 277 -19.06 14.20 -22.12
CA ASP A 277 -20.09 13.69 -21.22
C ASP A 277 -19.53 13.16 -19.88
N THR A 278 -18.22 13.22 -19.67
CA THR A 278 -17.55 12.59 -18.53
C THR A 278 -16.91 13.62 -17.61
N ALA A 279 -17.15 13.49 -16.30
CA ALA A 279 -16.42 14.21 -15.26
C ALA A 279 -15.27 13.35 -14.76
N ILE A 280 -14.07 13.92 -14.60
CA ILE A 280 -12.91 13.18 -14.10
C ILE A 280 -12.58 13.62 -12.68
N MET A 281 -12.49 12.67 -11.75
CA MET A 281 -11.98 12.86 -10.40
C MET A 281 -10.63 12.19 -10.27
N PHE A 282 -9.57 12.97 -10.13
CA PHE A 282 -8.22 12.49 -9.85
C PHE A 282 -8.01 12.43 -8.34
N LEU A 283 -7.72 11.24 -7.81
CA LEU A 283 -7.53 10.98 -6.38
C LEU A 283 -6.30 10.09 -6.21
N PRO A 284 -5.08 10.64 -6.34
CA PRO A 284 -3.84 9.88 -6.27
C PRO A 284 -3.47 9.44 -4.86
N THR A 285 -4.07 9.99 -3.80
CA THR A 285 -3.76 9.58 -2.43
C THR A 285 -4.90 9.88 -1.47
N PHE A 286 -5.06 9.05 -0.44
CA PHE A 286 -5.92 9.31 0.72
C PHE A 286 -5.14 9.92 1.89
N SER A 287 -3.85 10.24 1.73
CA SER A 287 -3.04 10.93 2.73
C SER A 287 -3.25 12.44 2.62
N SER A 288 -4.41 12.91 3.09
CA SER A 288 -4.84 14.30 2.90
C SER A 288 -5.70 14.83 4.05
N SER A 289 -5.99 16.13 4.00
CA SER A 289 -7.03 16.77 4.81
C SER A 289 -8.40 16.22 4.43
N ALA A 290 -8.97 15.38 5.31
CA ALA A 290 -10.24 14.69 5.05
C ALA A 290 -11.41 15.66 4.78
N SER A 291 -11.44 16.80 5.48
CA SER A 291 -12.47 17.83 5.28
C SER A 291 -12.36 18.57 3.95
N GLU A 292 -11.14 18.84 3.48
CA GLU A 292 -10.93 19.42 2.15
C GLU A 292 -11.31 18.42 1.05
N VAL A 293 -10.94 17.15 1.20
CA VAL A 293 -11.31 16.10 0.24
C VAL A 293 -12.82 15.97 0.11
N ALA A 294 -13.54 15.88 1.23
CA ALA A 294 -15.00 15.82 1.24
C ALA A 294 -15.63 17.05 0.57
N THR A 295 -15.09 18.24 0.83
CA THR A 295 -15.58 19.50 0.26
C THR A 295 -15.41 19.54 -1.25
N VAL A 296 -14.21 19.21 -1.76
CA VAL A 296 -13.92 19.19 -3.19
C VAL A 296 -14.76 18.13 -3.90
N ALA A 297 -14.87 16.92 -3.33
CA ALA A 297 -15.65 15.84 -3.92
C ALA A 297 -17.14 16.21 -4.05
N VAL A 298 -17.76 16.73 -2.99
CA VAL A 298 -19.16 17.12 -3.01
C VAL A 298 -19.40 18.28 -3.98
N ASP A 299 -18.57 19.33 -3.95
CA ASP A 299 -18.72 20.48 -4.85
C ASP A 299 -18.55 20.04 -6.31
N PHE A 300 -17.52 19.26 -6.62
CA PHE A 300 -17.25 18.78 -7.97
C PHE A 300 -18.40 17.93 -8.52
N LEU A 301 -18.90 16.94 -7.77
CA LEU A 301 -19.98 16.07 -8.23
C LEU A 301 -21.31 16.83 -8.42
N GLN A 302 -21.60 17.82 -7.56
CA GLN A 302 -22.76 18.69 -7.72
C GLN A 302 -22.66 19.55 -8.99
N ASN A 303 -21.48 20.12 -9.25
CA ASN A 303 -21.23 20.89 -10.47
C ASN A 303 -21.24 20.00 -11.72
N ALA A 304 -20.74 18.77 -11.65
CA ALA A 304 -20.78 17.81 -12.76
C ALA A 304 -22.21 17.47 -13.14
N THR A 305 -23.05 17.22 -12.13
CA THR A 305 -24.50 17.01 -12.33
C THR A 305 -25.15 18.24 -12.96
N ALA A 306 -24.87 19.45 -12.44
CA ALA A 306 -25.44 20.69 -12.96
C ALA A 306 -24.97 21.03 -14.39
N ALA A 307 -23.75 20.62 -14.76
CA ALA A 307 -23.19 20.75 -16.10
C ALA A 307 -23.69 19.67 -17.07
N GLY A 308 -24.57 18.76 -16.65
CA GLY A 308 -25.16 17.73 -17.50
C GLY A 308 -24.21 16.58 -17.83
N LYS A 309 -23.13 16.40 -17.06
CA LYS A 309 -22.25 15.23 -17.21
C LYS A 309 -23.03 13.96 -16.95
N LYS A 310 -22.76 12.92 -17.74
CA LYS A 310 -23.44 11.62 -17.68
C LYS A 310 -22.61 10.59 -16.91
N ASN A 311 -21.30 10.67 -17.01
CA ASN A 311 -20.38 9.67 -16.46
C ASN A 311 -19.37 10.28 -15.50
N VAL A 312 -18.82 9.47 -14.60
CA VAL A 312 -17.68 9.82 -13.74
C VAL A 312 -16.56 8.80 -13.91
N LEU A 313 -15.35 9.30 -14.19
CA LEU A 313 -14.12 8.54 -14.05
C LEU A 313 -13.43 8.92 -12.75
N ILE A 314 -13.03 7.93 -11.95
CA ILE A 314 -12.21 8.14 -10.76
C ILE A 314 -10.84 7.55 -11.02
N ASP A 315 -9.81 8.39 -11.08
CA ASP A 315 -8.44 7.97 -11.33
C ASP A 315 -7.67 7.78 -10.02
N LEU A 316 -7.35 6.51 -9.73
CA LEU A 316 -6.63 6.05 -8.54
C LEU A 316 -5.25 5.46 -8.88
N SER A 317 -4.69 5.74 -10.06
CA SER A 317 -3.37 5.21 -10.44
C SER A 317 -2.29 5.60 -9.42
N ALA A 318 -1.45 4.63 -9.06
CA ALA A 318 -0.36 4.75 -8.10
C ALA A 318 -0.78 5.22 -6.70
N ASN A 319 -2.01 4.95 -6.27
CA ASN A 319 -2.54 5.41 -4.99
C ASN A 319 -2.11 4.51 -3.81
N PRO A 320 -1.25 5.00 -2.90
CA PRO A 320 -0.71 4.21 -1.79
C PRO A 320 -1.69 4.05 -0.62
N GLY A 321 -2.91 4.58 -0.73
CA GLY A 321 -3.88 4.66 0.36
C GLY A 321 -3.68 5.92 1.20
N GLY A 322 -3.83 5.80 2.52
CA GLY A 322 -3.86 6.93 3.46
C GLY A 322 -4.96 6.76 4.50
N TYR A 323 -5.67 7.83 4.87
CA TYR A 323 -6.64 7.78 5.95
C TYR A 323 -7.93 7.05 5.56
N MET A 324 -8.22 5.93 6.21
CA MET A 324 -9.40 5.09 5.97
C MET A 324 -10.72 5.86 6.06
N SER A 325 -10.80 6.87 6.93
CA SER A 325 -11.98 7.74 7.06
C SER A 325 -12.34 8.44 5.75
N ILE A 326 -11.35 8.84 4.93
CA ILE A 326 -11.59 9.45 3.63
C ILE A 326 -12.17 8.42 2.65
N GLY A 327 -11.65 7.19 2.63
CA GLY A 327 -12.20 6.12 1.79
C GLY A 327 -13.67 5.80 2.13
N ILE A 328 -13.99 5.70 3.42
CA ILE A 328 -15.36 5.52 3.90
C ILE A 328 -16.24 6.72 3.52
N ASP A 329 -15.79 7.95 3.78
CA ASP A 329 -16.53 9.17 3.46
C ASP A 329 -16.82 9.31 1.96
N MET A 330 -15.81 9.06 1.12
CA MET A 330 -15.94 9.07 -0.35
C MET A 330 -16.97 8.04 -0.83
N SER A 331 -16.95 6.81 -0.29
CA SER A 331 -17.95 5.80 -0.65
C SER A 331 -19.38 6.26 -0.32
N ARG A 332 -19.55 6.96 0.81
CA ARG A 332 -20.83 7.54 1.25
C ARG A 332 -21.24 8.74 0.40
N ILE A 333 -20.28 9.53 -0.09
CA ILE A 333 -20.56 10.65 -1.01
C ILE A 333 -21.13 10.12 -2.32
N PHE A 334 -20.57 9.05 -2.87
CA PHE A 334 -21.09 8.42 -4.09
C PHE A 334 -22.40 7.64 -3.84
N PHE A 335 -22.49 6.91 -2.72
CA PHE A 335 -23.62 6.04 -2.38
C PHE A 335 -24.18 6.31 -0.96
N PRO A 336 -24.88 7.45 -0.74
CA PRO A 336 -25.26 7.93 0.59
C PRO A 336 -26.33 7.11 1.32
N ASN A 337 -26.97 6.15 0.65
CA ASN A 337 -27.96 5.26 1.26
C ASN A 337 -27.38 3.89 1.65
N ILE A 338 -26.10 3.66 1.37
CA ILE A 338 -25.44 2.39 1.64
C ILE A 338 -24.57 2.55 2.89
N ALA A 339 -24.75 1.67 3.86
CA ALA A 339 -23.88 1.58 5.02
C ALA A 339 -22.55 0.93 4.59
N PRO A 340 -21.39 1.56 4.82
CA PRO A 340 -20.10 0.97 4.53
C PRO A 340 -19.92 -0.25 5.45
N TYR A 341 -19.53 -1.38 4.87
CA TYR A 341 -19.24 -2.58 5.63
C TYR A 341 -17.74 -2.78 5.70
N THR A 342 -17.21 -2.80 6.93
CA THR A 342 -15.84 -3.21 7.19
C THR A 342 -15.78 -4.36 8.15
N ALA A 343 -14.89 -5.30 7.87
CA ALA A 343 -14.74 -6.50 8.67
C ALA A 343 -13.27 -6.89 8.70
N THR A 344 -12.71 -6.89 9.89
CA THR A 344 -11.29 -7.13 10.12
C THR A 344 -11.07 -8.16 11.21
N ARG A 345 -9.86 -8.72 11.25
CA ARG A 345 -9.34 -9.52 12.37
C ARG A 345 -7.86 -9.24 12.58
N TYR A 346 -7.39 -9.36 13.82
CA TYR A 346 -5.96 -9.46 14.14
C TYR A 346 -5.61 -10.91 14.52
N ARG A 347 -4.33 -11.27 14.38
CA ARG A 347 -3.84 -12.60 14.73
C ARG A 347 -3.83 -12.82 16.24
N ALA A 348 -4.32 -13.97 16.68
CA ALA A 348 -4.35 -14.35 18.08
C ALA A 348 -3.05 -15.10 18.46
N HIS A 349 -2.31 -14.52 19.40
CA HIS A 349 -1.13 -15.11 20.03
C HIS A 349 -1.02 -14.60 21.48
N ASP A 350 -0.04 -15.09 22.25
CA ASP A 350 0.06 -14.79 23.69
C ASP A 350 0.18 -13.29 23.99
N ALA A 351 1.02 -12.54 23.27
CA ALA A 351 1.16 -11.10 23.53
C ALA A 351 -0.16 -10.34 23.24
N ALA A 352 -0.83 -10.62 22.12
CA ALA A 352 -2.14 -10.05 21.79
C ALA A 352 -3.23 -10.41 22.82
N LYS A 353 -3.20 -11.64 23.35
CA LYS A 353 -4.12 -12.09 24.42
C LYS A 353 -3.98 -11.23 25.67
N TYR A 354 -2.74 -11.10 26.14
CA TYR A 354 -2.46 -10.37 27.37
C TYR A 354 -2.64 -8.87 27.20
N LEU A 355 -2.35 -8.31 26.01
CA LEU A 355 -2.72 -6.94 25.66
C LEU A 355 -4.23 -6.74 25.80
N THR A 356 -5.03 -7.54 25.10
CA THR A 356 -6.50 -7.41 25.11
C THR A 356 -7.07 -7.56 26.52
N LYS A 357 -6.55 -8.50 27.31
CA LYS A 357 -6.92 -8.69 28.72
C LYS A 357 -6.51 -7.50 29.60
N ALA A 358 -5.30 -6.96 29.43
CA ALA A 358 -4.82 -5.81 30.21
C ALA A 358 -5.66 -4.55 29.95
N TYR A 359 -6.06 -4.32 28.70
CA TYR A 359 -6.93 -3.20 28.29
C TYR A 359 -8.40 -3.36 28.72
N SER A 360 -8.80 -4.50 29.33
CA SER A 360 -10.18 -4.70 29.77
C SER A 360 -10.68 -3.66 30.80
N ARG A 361 -9.76 -3.04 31.54
CA ARG A 361 -10.04 -1.95 32.49
C ARG A 361 -9.69 -0.57 31.96
N ASP A 362 -9.18 -0.47 30.74
CA ASP A 362 -9.01 0.82 30.14
C ASP A 362 -10.39 1.44 29.88
N ASN A 363 -10.50 2.72 30.24
CA ASN A 363 -11.68 3.54 30.04
C ASN A 363 -11.35 4.75 29.14
N GLN A 364 -10.12 4.84 28.62
CA GLN A 364 -9.77 5.85 27.64
C GLN A 364 -10.48 5.60 26.32
N THR A 365 -10.92 6.68 25.68
CA THR A 365 -11.53 6.67 24.36
C THR A 365 -10.44 6.75 23.29
N ASP A 366 -9.64 5.68 23.19
CA ASP A 366 -8.69 5.51 22.08
C ASP A 366 -9.18 4.41 21.14
N SER A 367 -9.89 4.81 20.08
CA SER A 367 -10.38 3.89 19.05
C SER A 367 -9.28 3.40 18.11
N SER A 368 -8.03 3.87 18.25
CA SER A 368 -6.90 3.39 17.43
C SER A 368 -6.30 2.09 17.97
N ASN A 369 -6.43 1.85 19.28
CA ASN A 369 -5.95 0.65 19.92
C ASN A 369 -6.96 -0.50 19.78
N VAL A 370 -6.66 -1.41 18.84
CA VAL A 370 -7.50 -2.58 18.56
C VAL A 370 -7.71 -3.51 19.76
N PHE A 371 -6.78 -3.52 20.73
CA PHE A 371 -6.84 -4.40 21.89
C PHE A 371 -7.78 -3.85 22.99
N ALA A 372 -8.23 -2.60 22.88
CA ALA A 372 -9.16 -1.98 23.82
C ALA A 372 -10.61 -2.29 23.44
N TYR A 373 -11.12 -3.46 23.86
CA TYR A 373 -12.41 -4.00 23.39
C TYR A 373 -13.61 -3.06 23.50
N LYS A 374 -13.66 -2.21 24.54
CA LYS A 374 -14.75 -1.25 24.75
C LYS A 374 -14.84 -0.16 23.68
N GLN A 375 -13.78 0.06 22.92
CA GLN A 375 -13.73 1.03 21.83
C GLN A 375 -14.02 0.38 20.46
N MET A 376 -14.09 -0.96 20.42
CA MET A 376 -14.31 -1.73 19.20
C MET A 376 -15.80 -2.04 19.02
N VAL A 377 -16.21 -2.13 17.75
CA VAL A 377 -17.60 -2.46 17.38
C VAL A 377 -17.60 -3.59 16.36
N HIS A 378 -18.70 -4.34 16.32
CA HIS A 378 -18.94 -5.34 15.29
C HIS A 378 -19.06 -4.68 13.90
N PRO A 379 -18.84 -5.44 12.80
CA PRO A 379 -18.98 -4.93 11.42
C PRO A 379 -20.32 -4.25 11.11
N ASP A 380 -21.39 -4.57 11.86
CA ASP A 380 -22.71 -3.97 11.68
C ASP A 380 -22.81 -2.49 12.13
N GLN A 381 -21.77 -1.96 12.80
CA GLN A 381 -21.70 -0.61 13.39
C GLN A 381 -22.80 -0.30 14.42
N LYS A 382 -23.50 -1.32 14.93
CA LYS A 382 -24.65 -1.20 15.84
C LYS A 382 -24.42 -1.90 17.17
N THR A 383 -23.60 -2.93 17.20
CA THR A 383 -23.34 -3.73 18.40
C THR A 383 -21.88 -3.61 18.84
N ASP A 384 -21.67 -3.59 20.16
CA ASP A 384 -20.37 -3.54 20.81
C ASP A 384 -19.98 -4.93 21.34
N PHE A 385 -18.72 -5.11 21.74
CA PHE A 385 -18.26 -6.30 22.44
C PHE A 385 -18.54 -6.19 23.95
N GLY A 386 -19.17 -7.22 24.54
CA GLY A 386 -19.51 -7.28 25.96
C GLY A 386 -18.34 -7.64 26.88
N SER A 387 -17.25 -8.21 26.34
CA SER A 387 -16.06 -8.60 27.10
C SER A 387 -14.79 -8.63 26.24
N TRP A 388 -13.62 -8.68 26.88
CA TRP A 388 -12.35 -8.80 26.17
C TRP A 388 -12.21 -10.19 25.52
N GLU A 389 -12.77 -11.23 26.15
CA GLU A 389 -12.85 -12.59 25.60
C GLU A 389 -13.66 -12.63 24.30
N GLU A 390 -14.77 -11.90 24.25
CA GLU A 390 -15.61 -11.82 23.05
C GLU A 390 -14.86 -11.18 21.88
N LEU A 391 -14.04 -10.16 22.11
CA LEU A 391 -13.21 -9.58 21.07
C LEU A 391 -12.05 -10.52 20.67
N TYR A 392 -11.29 -11.02 21.64
CA TYR A 392 -10.03 -11.75 21.38
C TYR A 392 -10.27 -13.11 20.70
N GLY A 393 -11.40 -13.77 20.95
CA GLY A 393 -11.56 -15.17 20.56
C GLY A 393 -10.60 -16.08 21.37
N PRO A 394 -9.86 -17.01 20.75
CA PRO A 394 -9.58 -17.07 19.33
C PRO A 394 -10.58 -17.92 18.55
N HIS A 395 -10.75 -17.57 17.28
CA HIS A 395 -11.44 -18.38 16.27
C HIS A 395 -10.41 -18.97 15.31
N GLN A 396 -10.62 -20.20 14.87
CA GLN A 396 -9.80 -20.80 13.81
C GLN A 396 -10.27 -20.30 12.45
N ILE A 397 -9.37 -19.61 11.74
CA ILE A 397 -9.59 -18.99 10.43
C ILE A 397 -8.52 -19.51 9.49
N LEU A 398 -8.91 -20.43 8.60
CA LEU A 398 -7.97 -21.25 7.83
C LEU A 398 -6.96 -21.92 8.79
N ASP A 399 -5.66 -21.78 8.53
CA ASP A 399 -4.59 -22.31 9.39
C ASP A 399 -4.09 -21.30 10.45
N SER A 400 -4.86 -20.23 10.71
CA SER A 400 -4.53 -19.20 11.71
C SER A 400 -5.54 -19.13 12.85
N SER A 401 -5.07 -18.74 14.03
CA SER A 401 -5.94 -18.33 15.14
C SER A 401 -6.12 -16.81 15.10
N ALA A 402 -7.35 -16.32 15.14
CA ALA A 402 -7.64 -14.89 14.97
C ALA A 402 -8.70 -14.37 15.96
N SER A 403 -8.76 -13.04 16.10
CA SER A 403 -9.81 -12.35 16.84
C SER A 403 -11.20 -12.61 16.27
N SER A 404 -12.25 -12.23 17.00
CA SER A 404 -13.59 -12.04 16.42
C SER A 404 -13.57 -11.00 15.29
N LEU A 405 -14.57 -11.01 14.40
CA LEU A 405 -14.72 -9.97 13.39
C LEU A 405 -15.05 -8.65 14.08
N LEU A 406 -14.38 -7.59 13.66
CA LEU A 406 -14.63 -6.24 14.12
C LEU A 406 -14.52 -5.26 12.95
N ALA A 407 -15.21 -4.13 13.04
CA ALA A 407 -14.99 -3.05 12.10
C ALA A 407 -13.61 -2.38 12.31
N ASN A 408 -13.14 -1.61 11.33
CA ASN A 408 -11.87 -0.87 11.50
C ASN A 408 -11.92 0.10 12.70
N PHE A 409 -13.07 0.73 12.93
CA PHE A 409 -13.37 1.64 14.04
C PHE A 409 -14.88 1.94 14.09
N ASN A 410 -15.33 2.59 15.16
CA ASN A 410 -16.70 3.09 15.32
C ASN A 410 -16.91 4.39 14.53
N TYR A 411 -17.68 4.35 13.44
CA TYR A 411 -17.84 5.50 12.55
C TYR A 411 -18.51 6.69 13.25
N THR A 412 -19.47 6.45 14.13
CA THR A 412 -20.19 7.52 14.85
C THR A 412 -19.26 8.25 15.82
N SER A 413 -18.41 7.51 16.53
CA SER A 413 -17.45 8.09 17.48
C SER A 413 -16.26 8.76 16.78
N THR A 414 -15.80 8.21 15.64
CA THR A 414 -14.66 8.75 14.90
C THR A 414 -15.02 9.95 14.03
N SER A 415 -16.26 10.01 13.52
CA SER A 415 -16.71 11.10 12.65
C SER A 415 -16.66 12.44 13.36
N SER A 416 -16.02 13.43 12.73
CA SER A 416 -15.86 14.78 13.27
C SER A 416 -15.80 15.80 12.14
N LYS A 417 -15.67 17.10 12.48
CA LYS A 417 -15.44 18.14 11.44
C LYS A 417 -14.08 18.01 10.74
N VAL A 418 -13.10 17.43 11.41
CA VAL A 418 -11.73 17.27 10.88
C VAL A 418 -11.62 15.98 10.08
N PHE A 419 -12.24 14.90 10.56
CA PHE A 419 -12.33 13.62 9.89
C PHE A 419 -13.80 13.29 9.61
N PRO A 420 -14.41 13.93 8.60
CA PRO A 420 -15.81 13.72 8.34
C PRO A 420 -16.09 12.32 7.83
N ILE A 421 -17.19 11.74 8.30
CA ILE A 421 -17.80 10.55 7.71
C ILE A 421 -19.29 10.86 7.46
N ASN A 422 -19.64 10.95 6.19
CA ASN A 422 -20.91 11.46 5.68
C ASN A 422 -22.12 10.69 6.23
N GLY A 423 -22.94 11.36 7.04
CA GLY A 423 -24.12 10.78 7.71
C GLY A 423 -23.83 10.06 9.04
N TYR A 424 -22.61 10.18 9.58
CA TYR A 424 -22.23 9.64 10.89
C TYR A 424 -21.79 10.75 11.85
N GLY A 425 -21.99 10.53 13.15
CA GLY A 425 -21.60 11.48 14.20
C GLY A 425 -22.21 12.88 13.96
N PRO A 426 -21.42 13.96 14.02
CA PRO A 426 -21.91 15.33 13.80
C PRO A 426 -22.02 15.73 12.31
N VAL A 427 -21.68 14.83 11.37
CA VAL A 427 -21.60 15.16 9.95
C VAL A 427 -22.91 14.82 9.24
N PRO A 428 -23.60 15.81 8.65
CA PRO A 428 -24.88 15.58 7.98
C PRO A 428 -24.70 14.78 6.68
N LEU A 429 -25.74 14.02 6.31
CA LEU A 429 -25.76 13.28 5.05
C LEU A 429 -25.89 14.22 3.84
N LYS A 430 -24.80 14.38 3.07
CA LYS A 430 -24.72 15.21 1.86
C LYS A 430 -23.73 14.61 0.84
N PRO A 431 -24.14 14.28 -0.39
CA PRO A 431 -25.49 14.38 -0.94
C PRO A 431 -26.46 13.39 -0.26
N ARG A 432 -27.77 13.63 -0.37
CA ARG A 432 -28.82 12.76 0.22
C ARG A 432 -29.20 11.57 -0.66
N LYS A 433 -28.76 11.57 -1.91
CA LYS A 433 -28.95 10.50 -2.89
C LYS A 433 -27.72 10.44 -3.78
N SER A 434 -27.50 9.29 -4.40
CA SER A 434 -26.44 9.16 -5.40
C SER A 434 -26.69 10.15 -6.55
N LEU A 435 -25.61 10.79 -7.03
CA LEU A 435 -25.66 11.77 -8.12
C LEU A 435 -25.46 11.12 -9.49
N PHE A 436 -24.80 9.97 -9.53
CA PHE A 436 -24.55 9.15 -10.72
C PHE A 436 -24.87 7.70 -10.39
N PRO A 437 -25.60 6.97 -11.24
CA PRO A 437 -25.82 5.55 -11.00
C PRO A 437 -24.49 4.78 -11.17
N ALA A 438 -24.36 3.62 -10.54
CA ALA A 438 -23.09 2.90 -10.44
C ALA A 438 -22.53 2.50 -11.82
N GLU A 439 -23.40 2.14 -12.76
CA GLU A 439 -23.04 1.77 -14.14
C GLU A 439 -22.37 2.92 -14.93
N ASN A 440 -22.61 4.17 -14.51
CA ASN A 440 -22.05 5.40 -15.10
C ASN A 440 -20.79 5.88 -14.36
N ILE A 441 -20.28 5.08 -13.41
CA ILE A 441 -19.03 5.34 -12.70
C ILE A 441 -18.03 4.25 -13.08
N ALA A 442 -16.79 4.64 -13.37
CA ALA A 442 -15.69 3.70 -13.54
C ALA A 442 -14.42 4.21 -12.84
N ILE A 443 -13.61 3.28 -12.36
CA ILE A 443 -12.38 3.56 -11.63
C ILE A 443 -11.17 3.15 -12.49
N ILE A 444 -10.25 4.08 -12.73
CA ILE A 444 -8.98 3.82 -13.39
C ILE A 444 -7.93 3.45 -12.35
N THR A 445 -7.16 2.41 -12.64
CA THR A 445 -6.09 1.91 -11.79
C THR A 445 -4.94 1.39 -12.65
N ASP A 446 -3.73 1.34 -12.10
CA ASP A 446 -2.56 0.65 -12.65
C ASP A 446 -2.16 -0.57 -11.78
N GLY A 447 -3.11 -1.07 -10.99
CA GLY A 447 -2.92 -2.12 -9.99
C GLY A 447 -2.22 -1.65 -8.72
N ASP A 448 -1.48 -0.53 -8.75
CA ASP A 448 -0.80 0.05 -7.59
C ASP A 448 -1.79 0.87 -6.74
N CYS A 449 -2.75 0.15 -6.17
CA CYS A 449 -3.81 0.67 -5.30
C CYS A 449 -3.74 -0.10 -3.98
N VAL A 450 -3.38 0.60 -2.91
CA VAL A 450 -2.95 0.00 -1.64
C VAL A 450 -3.84 0.51 -0.49
N SER A 451 -4.06 -0.33 0.54
CA SER A 451 -4.66 0.09 1.82
C SER A 451 -6.04 0.74 1.63
N THR A 452 -6.24 1.98 2.09
CA THR A 452 -7.50 2.74 1.89
C THR A 452 -7.96 2.79 0.42
N CYS A 453 -7.05 2.81 -0.56
CA CYS A 453 -7.44 2.73 -1.97
C CYS A 453 -8.11 1.38 -2.29
N ALA A 454 -7.48 0.28 -1.90
CA ALA A 454 -8.01 -1.07 -2.07
C ALA A 454 -9.40 -1.20 -1.44
N PHE A 455 -9.54 -0.65 -0.24
CA PHE A 455 -10.80 -0.62 0.49
C PHE A 455 -11.88 0.22 -0.21
N PHE A 456 -11.55 1.43 -0.68
CA PHE A 456 -12.48 2.27 -1.42
C PHE A 456 -12.96 1.59 -2.70
N VAL A 457 -12.04 0.98 -3.47
CA VAL A 457 -12.40 0.22 -4.68
C VAL A 457 -13.36 -0.93 -4.34
N LYS A 458 -13.09 -1.71 -3.28
CA LYS A 458 -14.00 -2.77 -2.81
C LYS A 458 -15.41 -2.23 -2.54
N LEU A 459 -15.53 -1.15 -1.76
CA LEU A 459 -16.84 -0.56 -1.44
C LEU A 459 -17.60 -0.11 -2.69
N MET A 460 -16.89 0.51 -3.65
CA MET A 460 -17.48 0.98 -4.90
C MET A 460 -17.91 -0.18 -5.79
N LYS A 461 -17.06 -1.21 -5.98
CA LYS A 461 -17.39 -2.38 -6.80
C LYS A 461 -18.59 -3.16 -6.28
N ARG A 462 -18.76 -3.26 -4.96
CA ARG A 462 -19.98 -3.86 -4.36
C ARG A 462 -21.28 -3.16 -4.76
N GLN A 463 -21.21 -1.91 -5.23
CA GLN A 463 -22.37 -1.19 -5.75
C GLN A 463 -22.54 -1.32 -7.28
N GLY A 464 -21.66 -2.05 -7.95
CA GLY A 464 -21.65 -2.23 -9.41
C GLY A 464 -20.73 -1.27 -10.16
N VAL A 465 -19.88 -0.51 -9.47
CA VAL A 465 -18.88 0.36 -10.12
C VAL A 465 -17.79 -0.49 -10.74
N ARG A 466 -17.50 -0.27 -12.03
CA ARG A 466 -16.50 -1.06 -12.76
C ARG A 466 -15.09 -0.47 -12.62
N THR A 467 -14.07 -1.30 -12.69
CA THR A 467 -12.66 -0.91 -12.75
C THR A 467 -12.06 -1.17 -14.13
N ILE A 468 -11.15 -0.29 -14.54
CA ILE A 468 -10.31 -0.44 -15.73
C ILE A 468 -8.85 -0.27 -15.34
N THR A 469 -8.02 -1.22 -15.79
CA THR A 469 -6.58 -1.22 -15.51
C THR A 469 -5.75 -0.82 -16.72
N PHE A 470 -4.67 -0.08 -16.49
CA PHE A 470 -3.66 0.22 -17.51
C PHE A 470 -2.33 -0.49 -17.24
N GLY A 471 -1.68 -0.97 -18.29
CA GLY A 471 -0.33 -1.54 -18.25
C GLY A 471 -0.31 -3.03 -17.89
N GLY A 472 0.62 -3.43 -17.03
CA GLY A 472 0.94 -4.80 -16.63
C GLY A 472 1.94 -5.47 -17.58
N ARG A 473 2.28 -6.73 -17.30
CA ARG A 473 3.22 -7.51 -18.11
C ARG A 473 2.71 -7.63 -19.56
N PRO A 474 3.59 -7.76 -20.57
CA PRO A 474 3.22 -7.79 -21.98
C PRO A 474 2.53 -9.11 -22.38
N GLN A 475 1.30 -9.30 -21.88
CA GLN A 475 0.48 -10.49 -22.07
C GLN A 475 -1.01 -10.12 -22.16
N LYS A 476 -1.78 -10.91 -22.91
CA LYS A 476 -3.21 -10.72 -23.15
C LYS A 476 -4.08 -11.40 -22.08
N PHE A 477 -3.81 -11.15 -20.80
CA PHE A 477 -4.54 -11.72 -19.67
C PHE A 477 -5.18 -10.64 -18.79
N PRO A 478 -6.21 -10.99 -17.98
CA PRO A 478 -6.78 -10.07 -17.01
C PRO A 478 -5.74 -9.57 -16.01
N MET A 479 -5.95 -8.37 -15.51
CA MET A 479 -5.13 -7.71 -14.48
C MET A 479 -6.05 -7.28 -13.33
N GLN A 480 -5.56 -7.32 -12.10
CA GLN A 480 -6.34 -6.85 -10.96
C GLN A 480 -6.45 -5.34 -10.93
N GLY A 481 -7.64 -4.83 -10.61
CA GLY A 481 -7.83 -3.42 -10.28
C GLY A 481 -7.09 -3.01 -8.99
N VAL A 482 -6.86 -3.96 -8.10
CA VAL A 482 -6.19 -3.76 -6.81
C VAL A 482 -5.13 -4.83 -6.63
N GLY A 483 -3.88 -4.47 -6.90
CA GLY A 483 -2.70 -5.31 -6.70
C GLY A 483 -1.91 -4.98 -5.43
N GLY A 484 -2.28 -3.93 -4.71
CA GLY A 484 -1.71 -3.60 -3.40
C GLY A 484 -2.33 -4.37 -2.25
N VAL A 485 -1.77 -4.16 -1.04
CA VAL A 485 -2.26 -4.81 0.16
C VAL A 485 -3.70 -4.39 0.48
N LYS A 486 -4.59 -5.39 0.56
CA LYS A 486 -5.99 -5.29 0.98
C LYS A 486 -6.11 -5.43 2.51
N GLY A 487 -5.26 -4.73 3.24
CA GLY A 487 -5.17 -4.76 4.70
C GLY A 487 -6.09 -3.72 5.37
N GLY A 488 -6.54 -4.01 6.59
CA GLY A 488 -7.46 -3.17 7.36
C GLY A 488 -6.78 -2.24 8.37
N GLN A 489 -5.49 -2.46 8.67
CA GLN A 489 -4.69 -1.55 9.48
C GLN A 489 -3.19 -1.81 9.30
N SER A 490 -2.48 -0.82 8.78
CA SER A 490 -1.03 -0.69 8.97
C SER A 490 -0.76 -0.11 10.36
N LEU A 491 0.15 -0.72 11.12
CA LEU A 491 0.57 -0.18 12.42
C LEU A 491 2.09 -0.14 12.52
N GLY A 492 2.61 1.03 12.91
CA GLY A 492 4.02 1.20 13.24
C GLY A 492 4.42 0.43 14.49
N ILE A 493 5.62 -0.15 14.48
CA ILE A 493 6.14 -0.98 15.57
C ILE A 493 6.24 -0.22 16.90
N ASN A 494 6.51 1.09 16.83
CA ASN A 494 6.52 1.98 17.99
C ASN A 494 5.17 2.04 18.71
N TYR A 495 4.04 1.94 18.00
CA TYR A 495 2.72 1.88 18.63
C TYR A 495 2.50 0.57 19.38
N ILE A 496 3.01 -0.55 18.86
CA ILE A 496 2.96 -1.85 19.55
C ILE A 496 3.74 -1.77 20.86
N ASN A 497 4.95 -1.22 20.82
CA ASN A 497 5.75 -0.98 22.02
C ASN A 497 5.01 -0.09 23.03
N GLY A 498 4.40 1.01 22.56
CA GLY A 498 3.59 1.89 23.39
C GLY A 498 2.39 1.17 24.03
N TYR A 499 1.71 0.30 23.28
CA TYR A 499 0.61 -0.51 23.80
C TYR A 499 1.08 -1.49 24.88
N ILE A 500 2.24 -2.11 24.69
CA ILE A 500 2.85 -3.02 25.67
C ILE A 500 3.24 -2.26 26.95
N GLU A 501 3.86 -1.10 26.83
CA GLU A 501 4.24 -0.25 27.98
C GLU A 501 3.00 0.21 28.76
N GLN A 502 1.97 0.69 28.07
CA GLN A 502 0.72 1.11 28.69
C GLN A 502 0.02 -0.07 29.38
N ALA A 503 -0.06 -1.23 28.73
CA ALA A 503 -0.63 -2.45 29.31
C ALA A 503 0.12 -2.87 30.58
N ASN A 504 1.47 -2.86 30.57
CA ASN A 504 2.28 -3.13 31.75
C ASN A 504 2.00 -2.14 32.88
N GLY A 505 1.81 -0.86 32.55
CA GLY A 505 1.40 0.17 33.52
C GLY A 505 0.02 -0.12 34.14
N LEU A 506 -0.95 -0.57 33.34
CA LEU A 506 -2.27 -0.98 33.82
C LEU A 506 -2.18 -2.21 34.74
N VAL A 507 -1.43 -3.24 34.34
CA VAL A 507 -1.22 -4.46 35.12
C VAL A 507 -0.55 -4.16 36.46
N SER A 508 0.51 -3.35 36.46
CA SER A 508 1.24 -2.95 37.67
C SER A 508 0.33 -2.20 38.65
N LYS A 509 -0.46 -1.23 38.18
CA LYS A 509 -1.44 -0.50 39.02
C LYS A 509 -2.50 -1.43 39.62
N ALA A 510 -2.90 -2.48 38.90
CA ALA A 510 -3.90 -3.45 39.35
C ALA A 510 -3.31 -4.57 40.22
N ALA A 511 -1.99 -4.75 40.29
CA ALA A 511 -1.35 -5.90 40.92
C ALA A 511 -1.68 -6.05 42.42
N SER A 512 -1.80 -4.94 43.14
CA SER A 512 -2.16 -4.92 44.57
C SER A 512 -3.66 -4.93 44.84
N SER A 513 -4.50 -4.96 43.80
CA SER A 513 -5.95 -4.98 43.95
C SER A 513 -6.47 -6.40 44.25
N LYS A 514 -7.66 -6.51 44.87
CA LYS A 514 -8.31 -7.82 45.11
C LYS A 514 -8.66 -8.60 43.84
N SER A 515 -8.55 -7.96 42.67
CA SER A 515 -8.82 -8.56 41.38
C SER A 515 -7.73 -8.08 40.41
N PRO A 516 -6.54 -8.70 40.40
CA PRO A 516 -5.48 -8.31 39.48
C PRO A 516 -5.92 -8.52 38.02
N LEU A 517 -5.38 -7.70 37.10
CA LEU A 517 -5.65 -7.83 35.66
C LEU A 517 -5.05 -9.11 35.09
N LEU A 518 -3.79 -9.37 35.45
CA LEU A 518 -3.06 -10.59 35.13
C LEU A 518 -2.55 -11.21 36.43
N THR A 519 -2.55 -12.54 36.50
CA THR A 519 -1.81 -13.25 37.54
C THR A 519 -0.29 -13.06 37.37
N THR A 520 0.51 -13.34 38.38
CA THR A 520 1.99 -13.27 38.27
C THR A 520 2.52 -14.14 37.14
N ALA A 521 1.94 -15.33 36.94
CA ALA A 521 2.33 -16.23 35.85
C ALA A 521 1.95 -15.67 34.47
N GLU A 522 0.75 -15.12 34.34
CA GLU A 522 0.30 -14.46 33.10
C GLU A 522 1.13 -13.22 32.77
N TRP A 523 1.47 -12.41 33.77
CA TRP A 523 2.31 -11.22 33.56
C TRP A 523 3.74 -11.61 33.13
N LYS A 524 4.28 -12.68 33.72
CA LYS A 524 5.56 -13.26 33.25
C LYS A 524 5.46 -13.71 31.79
N ALA A 525 4.43 -14.46 31.43
CA ALA A 525 4.21 -14.92 30.05
C ALA A 525 3.99 -13.74 29.07
N PHE A 526 3.32 -12.67 29.51
CA PHE A 526 3.17 -11.44 28.73
C PHE A 526 4.52 -10.80 28.43
N ASN A 527 5.39 -10.67 29.44
CA ASN A 527 6.73 -10.09 29.25
C ASN A 527 7.63 -10.99 28.37
N GLU A 528 7.52 -12.31 28.50
CA GLU A 528 8.30 -13.25 27.69
C GLU A 528 7.86 -13.26 26.22
N SER A 529 6.55 -13.18 25.96
CA SER A 529 5.99 -13.15 24.59
C SER A 529 6.05 -11.77 23.93
N SER A 530 6.21 -10.69 24.71
CA SER A 530 6.29 -9.33 24.17
C SER A 530 7.69 -8.98 23.66
N PRO A 531 7.80 -8.18 22.58
CA PRO A 531 9.06 -7.57 22.17
C PRO A 531 9.58 -6.64 23.29
N SER A 532 10.91 -6.63 23.46
CA SER A 532 11.60 -5.66 24.28
C SER A 532 11.54 -4.28 23.65
N THR A 533 11.33 -3.26 24.48
CA THR A 533 11.38 -1.85 24.05
C THR A 533 12.80 -1.29 23.98
N THR A 534 13.80 -2.04 24.48
CA THR A 534 15.22 -1.69 24.35
C THR A 534 15.77 -2.22 23.03
N ALA A 535 16.11 -1.32 22.12
CA ALA A 535 16.72 -1.67 20.84
C ALA A 535 18.21 -2.06 21.01
N SER A 536 18.66 -3.08 20.27
CA SER A 536 20.10 -3.43 20.16
C SER A 536 20.77 -2.88 18.89
N LEU A 537 19.95 -2.58 17.88
CA LEU A 537 20.27 -1.95 16.60
C LEU A 537 19.22 -0.88 16.29
N GLU A 538 19.59 0.15 15.53
CA GLU A 538 18.64 1.14 15.00
C GLU A 538 17.84 0.54 13.85
N TRP A 539 16.51 0.65 13.95
CA TRP A 539 15.58 0.20 12.92
C TRP A 539 14.20 0.80 13.17
N SER A 540 13.37 0.79 12.13
CA SER A 540 11.95 1.06 12.26
C SER A 540 11.16 0.13 11.35
N GLY A 541 9.84 0.15 11.46
CA GLY A 541 9.01 -0.65 10.59
C GLY A 541 7.54 -0.56 10.92
N ASN A 542 6.77 -1.23 10.07
CA ASN A 542 5.32 -1.34 10.15
C ASN A 542 4.92 -2.79 9.88
N LEU A 543 3.71 -3.13 10.29
CA LEU A 543 3.08 -4.41 9.97
C LEU A 543 1.60 -4.24 9.64
N ASN A 544 1.07 -5.23 8.93
CA ASN A 544 -0.35 -5.37 8.68
C ASN A 544 -1.01 -6.01 9.92
N LEU A 545 -1.43 -5.19 10.88
CA LEU A 545 -2.00 -5.66 12.14
C LEU A 545 -3.36 -6.35 11.94
N ARG A 546 -4.12 -5.89 10.94
CA ARG A 546 -5.45 -6.41 10.65
C ARG A 546 -5.62 -6.66 9.15
N ASN A 547 -6.21 -7.79 8.82
CA ASN A 547 -6.70 -8.07 7.48
C ASN A 547 -8.16 -7.66 7.31
N GLU A 548 -8.55 -7.28 6.10
CA GLU A 548 -9.95 -7.14 5.70
C GLU A 548 -10.53 -8.48 5.24
N TYR A 549 -11.84 -8.64 5.43
CA TYR A 549 -12.64 -9.80 5.03
C TYR A 549 -13.87 -9.35 4.24
N ASP A 550 -14.42 -10.25 3.44
CA ASP A 550 -15.65 -10.00 2.71
C ASP A 550 -16.87 -10.39 3.58
N PRO A 551 -17.99 -9.64 3.55
CA PRO A 551 -19.21 -10.06 4.26
C PRO A 551 -19.75 -11.43 3.82
N GLU A 552 -19.47 -11.86 2.59
CA GLU A 552 -19.88 -13.19 2.10
C GLU A 552 -18.83 -14.29 2.36
N ASP A 553 -17.58 -13.91 2.71
CA ASP A 553 -16.50 -14.82 3.11
C ASP A 553 -15.69 -14.21 4.26
N ASP A 554 -16.06 -14.60 5.48
CA ASP A 554 -15.43 -14.14 6.71
C ASP A 554 -14.19 -14.95 7.14
N LYS A 555 -13.73 -15.83 6.25
CA LYS A 555 -12.60 -16.74 6.49
C LYS A 555 -11.38 -16.39 5.66
N THR A 556 -11.55 -16.01 4.39
CA THR A 556 -10.43 -15.69 3.51
C THR A 556 -10.05 -14.21 3.63
N PRO A 557 -8.85 -13.86 4.13
CA PRO A 557 -8.39 -12.47 4.09
C PRO A 557 -8.33 -11.97 2.64
N LEU A 558 -8.77 -10.73 2.42
CA LEU A 558 -8.85 -10.17 1.06
C LEU A 558 -7.51 -10.13 0.34
N GLN A 559 -6.38 -10.09 1.07
CA GLN A 559 -5.04 -10.23 0.50
C GLN A 559 -4.87 -11.47 -0.40
N PHE A 560 -5.60 -12.56 -0.12
CA PHE A 560 -5.51 -13.81 -0.88
C PHE A 560 -6.61 -13.93 -1.96
N VAL A 561 -7.45 -12.91 -2.11
CA VAL A 561 -8.56 -12.91 -3.09
C VAL A 561 -8.13 -12.14 -4.33
N TYR A 562 -7.96 -12.88 -5.44
CA TYR A 562 -7.75 -12.29 -6.76
C TYR A 562 -9.05 -11.67 -7.30
N GLU A 563 -8.98 -10.44 -7.78
CA GLU A 563 -10.13 -9.74 -8.38
C GLU A 563 -9.74 -8.95 -9.64
N ALA A 564 -10.07 -9.50 -10.81
CA ALA A 564 -9.81 -8.87 -12.10
C ALA A 564 -10.59 -7.55 -12.25
N ALA A 565 -9.99 -6.62 -12.98
CA ALA A 565 -10.71 -5.49 -13.55
C ALA A 565 -11.63 -5.94 -14.69
N GLU A 566 -12.68 -5.15 -14.95
CA GLU A 566 -13.63 -5.44 -16.02
C GLU A 566 -13.01 -5.18 -17.42
N CYS A 567 -12.00 -4.30 -17.48
CA CYS A 567 -11.27 -3.98 -18.71
C CYS A 567 -9.79 -3.76 -18.43
N ARG A 568 -8.92 -4.17 -19.35
CA ARG A 568 -7.50 -3.81 -19.37
C ARG A 568 -7.13 -3.13 -20.68
N LEU A 569 -6.29 -2.10 -20.59
CA LEU A 569 -5.60 -1.44 -21.68
C LEU A 569 -4.10 -1.41 -21.40
N PHE A 570 -3.27 -1.28 -22.43
CA PHE A 570 -1.87 -0.92 -22.28
C PHE A 570 -1.69 0.58 -22.46
N TYR A 571 -0.64 1.15 -21.86
CA TYR A 571 -0.31 2.56 -22.06
C TYR A 571 0.21 2.80 -23.47
N THR A 572 -0.29 3.83 -24.14
CA THR A 572 0.33 4.39 -25.36
C THR A 572 1.37 5.47 -25.00
N VAL A 573 2.14 5.93 -25.99
CA VAL A 573 3.05 7.08 -25.82
C VAL A 573 2.28 8.30 -25.30
N ASP A 574 1.13 8.60 -25.91
CA ASP A 574 0.32 9.74 -25.51
C ASP A 574 -0.18 9.61 -24.08
N ASN A 575 -0.50 8.40 -23.59
CA ASN A 575 -0.93 8.22 -22.21
C ASN A 575 0.16 8.54 -21.17
N TYR A 576 1.43 8.29 -21.51
CA TYR A 576 2.55 8.67 -20.64
C TYR A 576 2.81 10.18 -20.64
N LEU A 577 2.63 10.83 -21.79
CA LEU A 577 2.97 12.25 -21.97
C LEU A 577 1.81 13.20 -21.62
N GLU A 578 0.58 12.76 -21.83
CA GLU A 578 -0.65 13.54 -21.66
C GLU A 578 -1.69 12.69 -20.92
N ARG A 579 -1.84 12.91 -19.61
CA ARG A 579 -2.69 12.06 -18.77
C ARG A 579 -4.15 12.05 -19.20
N GLU A 580 -4.64 13.16 -19.75
CA GLU A 580 -6.00 13.29 -20.27
C GLU A 580 -6.34 12.25 -21.35
N THR A 581 -5.35 11.80 -22.12
CA THR A 581 -5.54 10.75 -23.14
C THR A 581 -5.78 9.37 -22.52
N ALA A 582 -5.24 9.10 -21.32
CA ALA A 582 -5.54 7.88 -20.58
C ALA A 582 -7.00 7.89 -20.09
N TRP A 583 -7.48 9.04 -19.61
CA TRP A 583 -8.89 9.22 -19.27
C TRP A 583 -9.79 9.05 -20.48
N GLN A 584 -9.39 9.60 -21.64
CA GLN A 584 -10.13 9.46 -22.90
C GLN A 584 -10.26 7.98 -23.31
N ALA A 585 -9.15 7.25 -23.30
CA ALA A 585 -9.13 5.82 -23.60
C ALA A 585 -10.03 5.02 -22.64
N ALA A 586 -9.99 5.35 -21.34
CA ALA A 586 -10.84 4.74 -20.34
C ALA A 586 -12.33 5.05 -20.55
N ALA A 587 -12.70 6.31 -20.79
CA ALA A 587 -14.09 6.68 -21.05
C ALA A 587 -14.64 5.98 -22.30
N LYS A 588 -13.83 5.91 -23.36
CA LYS A 588 -14.19 5.20 -24.59
C LYS A 588 -14.45 3.72 -24.32
N ALA A 589 -13.58 3.03 -23.58
CA ALA A 589 -13.76 1.61 -23.25
C ALA A 589 -14.95 1.37 -22.33
N MET A 590 -15.15 2.21 -21.31
CA MET A 590 -16.14 1.96 -20.26
C MET A 590 -17.56 2.44 -20.61
N PHE A 591 -17.68 3.51 -21.39
CA PHE A 591 -18.96 4.17 -21.68
C PHE A 591 -19.24 4.33 -23.18
N GLY A 592 -18.20 4.38 -24.03
CA GLY A 592 -18.30 4.68 -25.46
C GLY A 592 -18.29 3.47 -26.40
N GLY A 593 -18.29 2.24 -25.88
CA GLY A 593 -18.25 1.01 -26.69
C GLY A 593 -16.87 0.68 -27.27
N GLY A 594 -15.80 1.23 -26.71
CA GLY A 594 -14.41 0.90 -27.05
C GLY A 594 -14.04 -0.54 -26.68
N GLN A 595 -12.93 -1.02 -27.24
CA GLN A 595 -12.41 -2.36 -26.99
C GLN A 595 -11.46 -2.37 -25.78
N CYS A 596 -11.37 -3.52 -25.13
CA CYS A 596 -10.34 -3.87 -24.15
C CYS A 596 -9.33 -4.83 -24.81
N VAL A 597 -8.17 -5.01 -24.18
CA VAL A 597 -7.20 -6.04 -24.58
C VAL A 597 -7.91 -7.39 -24.70
N GLU A 598 -7.74 -8.07 -25.83
CA GLU A 598 -8.31 -9.38 -26.08
C GLU A 598 -7.99 -10.35 -24.91
N GLY A 599 -8.99 -11.07 -24.41
CA GLY A 599 -8.81 -12.01 -23.29
C GLY A 599 -8.69 -11.38 -21.89
N SER A 600 -8.75 -10.05 -21.76
CA SER A 600 -8.63 -9.37 -20.46
C SER A 600 -9.94 -9.17 -19.69
N MET A 601 -11.09 -9.34 -20.35
CA MET A 601 -12.42 -9.15 -19.76
C MET A 601 -12.94 -10.45 -19.11
N LYS A 602 -13.93 -10.33 -18.22
CA LYS A 602 -14.56 -11.47 -17.51
C LYS A 602 -13.57 -12.34 -16.75
N GLY A 603 -12.51 -11.71 -16.22
CA GLY A 603 -11.57 -12.38 -15.33
C GLY A 603 -12.23 -12.73 -14.00
N LYS A 604 -11.66 -13.69 -13.27
CA LYS A 604 -12.14 -14.12 -11.95
C LYS A 604 -12.31 -12.90 -11.03
N GLY A 605 -13.48 -12.78 -10.40
CA GLY A 605 -13.81 -11.69 -9.46
C GLY A 605 -14.26 -10.38 -10.11
N SER A 606 -14.22 -10.26 -11.45
CA SER A 606 -14.87 -9.12 -12.11
C SER A 606 -16.40 -9.18 -12.00
N LEU A 607 -17.06 -8.03 -12.12
CA LEU A 607 -18.52 -7.92 -12.01
C LEU A 607 -19.27 -8.69 -13.12
N ASP A 608 -18.60 -8.93 -14.25
CA ASP A 608 -19.16 -9.59 -15.43
C ASP A 608 -18.68 -11.05 -15.58
N ALA A 609 -18.06 -11.62 -14.54
CA ALA A 609 -17.43 -12.95 -14.53
C ALA A 609 -18.42 -14.12 -14.63
#